data_AF-A0A699VH22-F1
#
_entry.id   AF-A0A699VH22-F1
#
_cell.length_a   1.000
_cell.length_b   1.000
_cell.length_c   1.000
_cell.angle_alpha   90.00
_cell.angle_beta   90.00
_cell.angle_gamma   90.00
#
_symmetry.space_group_name_H-M   'P 1'
#
loop_
_entity.id
_entity.type
_entity.pdbx_description
1 polymer ?
#
loop_
_entity_poly.entity_id
_entity_poly.type
_entity_poly.pdbx_seq_one_letter_code
_entity_poly.pdbx_strand_id
1 'polypeptide(L)' 'MSSEGKGGRGKPKSSKSMSRSQKAGIKFPVGRIARFLKVGKYAERIGAGAPV' A
#
# COMPACT_ATOMS: atom_id res chain seq x y z
N MET A 1 -0.55 20.59 24.23
CA MET A 1 -1.53 19.51 24.05
C MET A 1 -2.07 19.68 22.64
N SER A 2 -1.68 18.90 21.63
CA SER A 2 -1.95 17.47 21.48
C SER A 2 -0.97 16.85 20.47
N SER A 3 -0.41 15.69 20.80
CA SER A 3 0.46 14.91 19.92
C SER A 3 -0.41 14.17 18.90
N GLU A 4 -0.39 14.61 17.64
CA GLU A 4 -1.01 13.86 16.55
C GLU A 4 -0.14 12.64 16.18
N GLY A 5 -0.69 11.47 16.46
CA GLY A 5 -0.58 10.27 15.62
C GLY A 5 0.83 9.83 15.22
N LYS A 6 1.47 9.08 16.11
CA LYS A 6 2.65 8.25 15.84
C LYS A 6 2.36 7.28 14.69
N GLY A 7 2.57 7.73 13.45
CA GLY A 7 2.56 6.89 12.25
C GLY A 7 3.68 5.87 12.36
N GLY A 8 3.36 4.68 12.87
CA GLY A 8 4.28 3.59 13.08
C GLY A 8 4.90 3.16 11.75
N ARG A 9 6.04 3.76 11.38
CA ARG A 9 7.03 3.11 10.53
C ARG A 9 7.50 1.89 11.30
N GLY A 10 6.80 0.79 11.07
CA GLY A 10 7.16 -0.52 11.60
C GLY A 10 8.65 -0.72 11.39
N LYS A 11 9.32 -0.99 12.51
CA LYS A 11 10.75 -1.31 12.67
C LYS A 11 11.34 -1.87 11.36
N PRO A 12 12.44 -1.31 10.82
CA PRO A 12 12.99 -1.80 9.57
C PRO A 12 13.37 -3.27 9.76
N LYS A 13 12.58 -4.19 9.19
CA LYS A 13 13.05 -5.57 9.03
C LYS A 13 14.28 -5.46 8.15
N SER A 14 15.41 -5.99 8.58
CA SER A 14 16.69 -5.95 7.85
C SER A 14 16.67 -6.76 6.53
N SER A 15 15.49 -7.15 6.05
CA SER A 15 15.25 -7.71 4.73
C SER A 15 15.00 -6.60 3.73
N LYS A 16 15.70 -6.61 2.58
CA LYS A 16 15.50 -5.69 1.46
C LYS A 16 14.00 -5.54 1.16
N SER A 17 13.48 -4.31 1.27
CA SER A 17 12.05 -4.05 1.02
C SER A 17 11.75 -4.27 -0.46
N MET A 18 10.88 -5.22 -0.78
CA MET A 18 10.39 -5.42 -2.13
C MET A 18 9.07 -4.68 -2.32
N SER A 19 8.95 -3.95 -3.43
CA SER A 19 7.70 -3.28 -3.78
C SER A 19 6.64 -4.29 -4.23
N ARG A 20 5.36 -3.95 -4.05
CA ARG A 20 4.25 -4.80 -4.52
C ARG A 20 4.28 -5.00 -6.05
N SER A 21 4.70 -3.97 -6.81
CA SER A 21 4.92 -4.08 -8.25
C SER A 21 6.02 -5.07 -8.59
N GLN A 22 7.15 -5.03 -7.87
CA GLN A 22 8.25 -5.98 -8.07
C GLN A 22 7.83 -7.42 -7.73
N LYS A 23 7.01 -7.60 -6.69
CA LYS A 23 6.46 -8.92 -6.32
C LYS A 23 5.50 -9.46 -7.37
N ALA A 24 4.74 -8.58 -8.03
CA ALA A 24 3.79 -8.93 -9.09
C ALA A 24 4.43 -9.06 -10.49
N GLY A 25 5.67 -8.59 -10.69
CA GLY A 25 6.36 -8.65 -11.98
C GLY A 25 5.84 -7.66 -13.04
N ILE A 26 5.02 -6.68 -12.65
CA ILE A 26 4.40 -5.73 -13.56
C ILE A 26 5.06 -4.33 -13.51
N LYS A 27 5.03 -3.61 -14.63
CA LYS A 27 5.57 -2.24 -14.74
C LYS A 27 4.73 -1.20 -14.00
N PHE A 28 3.45 -1.49 -13.79
CA PHE A 28 2.52 -0.54 -13.21
C PHE A 28 2.66 -0.42 -11.68
N PRO A 29 2.40 0.77 -11.10
CA PRO A 29 2.55 1.03 -9.68
C PRO A 29 1.35 0.48 -8.86
N VAL A 30 1.32 -0.83 -8.63
CA VAL A 30 0.31 -1.58 -7.82
C VAL A 30 -0.05 -0.84 -6.52
N GLY A 31 0.96 -0.35 -5.80
CA GLY A 31 0.73 0.31 -4.51
C GLY A 31 -0.03 1.63 -4.60
N ARG A 32 0.17 2.37 -5.71
CA ARG A 32 -0.52 3.63 -5.99
C ARG A 32 -1.95 3.38 -6.47
N ILE A 33 -2.14 2.38 -7.35
CA ILE A 33 -3.45 1.96 -7.83
C ILE A 33 -4.32 1.53 -6.64
N ALA A 34 -3.78 0.71 -5.73
CA ALA A 34 -4.48 0.32 -4.50
C ALA A 34 -4.93 1.51 -3.65
N ARG A 35 -4.14 2.59 -3.60
CA ARG A 35 -4.52 3.83 -2.89
C ARG A 35 -5.65 4.54 -3.61
N PHE A 36 -5.55 4.70 -4.92
CA PHE A 36 -6.60 5.35 -5.70
C PHE A 36 -7.92 4.59 -5.67
N LEU A 37 -7.90 3.26 -5.69
CA LEU A 37 -9.10 2.45 -5.56
C LEU A 37 -9.80 2.66 -4.21
N LYS A 38 -9.04 2.82 -3.12
CA LYS A 38 -9.57 3.11 -1.78
C LYS A 38 -10.08 4.54 -1.65
N VAL A 39 -9.33 5.51 -2.15
CA VAL A 39 -9.69 6.94 -2.07
C VAL A 39 -10.90 7.26 -2.97
N GLY A 40 -10.97 6.65 -4.15
CA GLY A 40 -12.08 6.81 -5.09
C GLY A 40 -13.37 6.12 -4.67
N LYS A 41 -13.36 5.34 -3.57
CA LYS A 41 -14.55 4.66 -3.00
C LYS A 41 -15.35 3.85 -4.04
N TYR A 42 -14.67 3.24 -5.00
CA TYR A 42 -15.32 2.48 -6.08
C TYR A 42 -16.02 1.19 -5.59
N ALA A 43 -15.64 0.70 -4.41
CA ALA A 43 -16.33 -0.38 -3.71
C ALA A 43 -16.17 -0.19 -2.20
N GLU A 44 -17.06 -0.79 -1.41
CA GLU A 44 -16.99 -0.77 0.05
C GLU A 44 -15.66 -1.36 0.57
N ARG A 45 -15.19 -2.44 -0.07
CA ARG A 45 -13.89 -3.07 0.22
C ARG A 45 -13.15 -3.38 -1.06
N ILE A 46 -11.85 -3.09 -1.06
CA ILE A 46 -10.94 -3.46 -2.15
C ILE A 46 -10.13 -4.68 -1.71
N GLY A 47 -10.32 -5.80 -2.42
CA GLY A 47 -9.58 -7.04 -2.18
C GLY A 47 -8.07 -6.89 -2.43
N ALA A 48 -7.26 -7.74 -1.80
CA ALA A 48 -5.80 -7.64 -1.86
C ALA A 48 -5.23 -7.86 -3.28
N GLY A 49 -5.92 -8.64 -4.11
CA GLY A 49 -5.54 -8.93 -5.51
C GLY A 49 -6.11 -7.95 -6.54
N ALA A 50 -7.05 -7.07 -6.18
CA ALA A 50 -7.66 -6.14 -7.13
C ALA A 50 -6.67 -5.19 -7.85
N PRO A 51 -5.58 -4.69 -7.21
CA PRO A 51 -4.62 -3.80 -7.86
C PRO A 51 -3.43 -4.54 -8.51
N VAL A 52 -3.43 -5.87 -8.54
CA VAL A 52 -2.31 -6.74 -8.97
C VAL A 52 -2.65 -7.41 -10.30
#